data_AF-A0A3A4A7R0-F1
#
_entry.id   AF-A0A3A4A7R0-F1
#
_cell.length_a   1.000
_cell.length_b   1.000
_cell.length_c   1.000
_cell.angle_alpha   90.00
_cell.angle_beta   90.00
_cell.angle_gamma   90.00
#
_symmetry.space_group_name_H-M   'P 1'
#
loop_
_entity.id
_entity.type
_entity.pdbx_description
1 polymer ?
#
loop_
_entity_poly.entity_id
_entity_poly.type
_entity_poly.pdbx_seq_one_letter_code
_entity_poly.pdbx_strand_id
1 'polypeptide(L)'
;MIDTMTGAGLDDSLARQVVTARIVDVVRGQGFALCELVHNDKGGRAREGSGVKAVLPLDEVPDDEIMPGVPRVRPGARMQLLVIEPGSPAAGKRAAGLPVLSASSELLVQRILEGLVPELLPTQTGPEEFDPPRVTVKGIARRAGVTGRTKIAVAPSVEGVDAIEACLGLRATRKDKLVELLFGEKVEFVPWASSPEKYLRNALAPGTVMDVLISGRYAVVSAEPHMMSVVVGKGGLNTELAGRLTGLWVQAVAYDPHLSPEENRAALEKILAAKVAEHAAARADRPAPNQPASNQPAETTEPPAPAETATEPAA
;
A
#
# COMPACT_ATOMS: atom_id res chain seq x y z
N MET A 1 -21.94 2.75 -48.08
CA MET A 1 -21.31 1.47 -48.43
C MET A 1 -19.82 1.65 -48.18
N ILE A 2 -19.26 1.32 -47.03
CA ILE A 2 -19.28 0.00 -46.38
C ILE A 2 -19.45 0.17 -44.85
N ASP A 3 -20.35 -0.67 -44.32
CA ASP A 3 -20.68 -0.99 -42.93
C ASP A 3 -19.46 -1.43 -42.09
N THR A 4 -19.31 -0.97 -40.85
CA THR A 4 -19.74 -1.60 -39.58
C THR A 4 -19.35 -3.07 -39.38
N MET A 5 -18.73 -3.35 -38.23
CA MET A 5 -18.78 -4.55 -37.35
C MET A 5 -17.45 -4.69 -36.57
N THR A 6 -17.24 -4.02 -35.42
CA THR A 6 -17.42 -4.49 -34.02
C THR A 6 -16.83 -5.86 -33.62
N GLY A 7 -16.05 -5.83 -32.53
CA GLY A 7 -15.73 -6.98 -31.64
C GLY A 7 -14.23 -7.09 -31.32
N ALA A 8 -13.69 -6.79 -30.15
CA ALA A 8 -14.26 -6.88 -28.81
C ALA A 8 -13.73 -5.77 -27.86
N GLY A 9 -14.59 -5.43 -26.90
CA GLY A 9 -14.54 -4.28 -25.99
C GLY A 9 -13.20 -3.99 -25.31
N LEU A 10 -12.78 -2.73 -25.44
CA LEU A 10 -12.22 -2.00 -24.32
C LEU A 10 -13.36 -1.12 -23.81
N ASP A 11 -13.87 -1.46 -22.64
CA ASP A 11 -14.90 -0.75 -21.91
C ASP A 11 -14.55 0.75 -21.83
N ASP A 12 -15.52 1.61 -22.13
CA ASP A 12 -15.41 3.08 -22.20
C ASP A 12 -15.16 3.72 -20.81
N SER A 13 -14.85 2.93 -19.78
CA SER A 13 -14.56 3.37 -18.41
C SER A 13 -13.07 3.55 -18.11
N LEU A 14 -12.16 3.31 -19.07
CA LEU A 14 -10.71 3.29 -18.85
C LEU A 14 -9.99 4.24 -19.81
N ALA A 15 -10.20 5.55 -19.64
CA ALA A 15 -9.28 6.54 -20.17
C ALA A 15 -7.87 6.26 -19.62
N ARG A 16 -6.88 6.15 -20.50
CA ARG A 16 -5.49 5.77 -20.16
C ARG A 16 -4.53 6.73 -20.82
N GLN A 17 -3.56 7.26 -20.08
CA GLN A 17 -2.49 8.09 -20.66
C GLN A 17 -1.29 7.21 -21.03
N VAL A 18 -0.83 7.32 -22.27
CA VAL A 18 0.41 6.66 -22.73
C VAL A 18 1.59 7.57 -22.42
N VAL A 19 2.53 7.07 -21.63
CA VAL A 19 3.67 7.80 -21.08
C VAL A 19 4.97 7.24 -21.65
N THR A 20 5.97 8.09 -21.90
CA THR A 20 7.35 7.66 -22.17
C THR A 20 8.14 7.63 -20.86
N ALA A 21 8.64 6.47 -20.46
CA ALA A 21 9.41 6.27 -19.24
C ALA A 21 10.87 5.86 -19.54
N ARG A 22 11.83 6.43 -18.80
CA ARG A 22 13.16 5.83 -18.68
C ARG A 22 13.10 4.74 -17.63
N ILE A 23 12.85 3.52 -18.09
CA ILE A 23 12.92 2.33 -17.25
C ILE A 23 14.39 1.95 -17.12
N VAL A 24 15.07 2.41 -16.07
CA VAL A 24 16.39 1.87 -15.71
C VAL A 24 16.14 0.45 -15.20
N ASP A 25 16.55 -0.53 -16.00
CA ASP A 25 16.48 -1.98 -15.78
C ASP A 25 15.17 -2.53 -15.21
N VAL A 26 14.14 -2.67 -16.07
CA VAL A 26 13.23 -3.84 -16.00
C VAL A 26 14.02 -5.06 -16.51
N VAL A 27 15.07 -5.41 -15.78
CA VAL A 27 15.96 -6.52 -16.10
C VAL A 27 16.13 -7.30 -14.80
N ARG A 28 15.59 -8.54 -14.80
CA ARG A 28 15.66 -9.60 -13.76
C ARG A 28 14.40 -9.89 -12.93
N GLY A 29 13.20 -9.64 -13.46
CA GLY A 29 12.01 -10.39 -13.01
C GLY A 29 11.56 -10.18 -11.56
N GLN A 30 12.05 -9.15 -10.87
CA GLN A 30 11.44 -8.62 -9.66
C GLN A 30 10.93 -7.22 -9.99
N GLY A 31 9.60 -7.13 -10.16
CA GLY A 31 8.90 -5.96 -10.67
C GLY A 31 9.12 -4.71 -9.82
N PHE A 32 8.66 -3.58 -10.35
CA PHE A 32 8.76 -2.21 -9.82
C PHE A 32 10.00 -1.45 -10.31
N ALA A 33 9.79 -0.53 -11.27
CA ALA A 33 10.80 0.41 -11.73
C ALA A 33 10.31 1.86 -11.54
N LEU A 34 11.19 2.73 -11.06
CA LEU A 34 10.94 4.14 -10.87
C LEU A 34 10.97 4.85 -12.24
N CYS A 35 9.81 5.30 -12.71
CA CYS A 35 9.70 5.86 -14.06
C CYS A 35 9.54 7.38 -14.04
N GLU A 36 10.51 8.11 -14.59
CA GLU A 36 10.34 9.54 -14.89
C GLU A 36 9.34 9.73 -16.03
N LEU A 37 8.20 10.35 -15.73
CA LEU A 37 7.18 10.73 -16.69
C LEU A 37 7.58 12.02 -17.43
N VAL A 38 7.19 12.13 -18.71
CA VAL A 38 7.17 13.39 -19.48
C VAL A 38 5.75 13.49 -20.03
N HIS A 39 4.92 14.35 -19.43
CA HIS A 39 3.53 14.53 -19.86
C HIS A 39 3.48 15.08 -21.30
N ASN A 40 2.56 14.59 -22.12
CA ASN A 40 2.39 15.02 -23.51
C ASN A 40 0.93 15.38 -23.76
N ASP A 41 0.67 16.66 -24.03
CA ASP A 41 -0.67 17.25 -24.13
C ASP A 41 -1.48 16.82 -25.36
N LYS A 42 -0.94 15.98 -26.24
CA LYS A 42 -1.56 15.63 -27.53
C LYS A 42 -1.80 14.14 -27.65
N GLY A 43 -3.08 13.77 -27.69
CA GLY A 43 -3.53 12.44 -28.09
C GLY A 43 -2.80 11.97 -29.35
N GLY A 44 -2.08 10.85 -29.22
CA GLY A 44 -1.60 10.05 -30.34
C GLY A 44 -0.61 10.72 -31.31
N ARG A 45 0.66 10.83 -30.90
CA ARG A 45 1.84 10.27 -31.62
C ARG A 45 3.15 10.78 -30.98
N ALA A 46 3.72 9.98 -30.09
CA ALA A 46 5.08 10.19 -29.56
C ALA A 46 6.12 9.66 -30.57
N ARG A 47 7.06 10.53 -30.99
CA ARG A 47 8.20 10.16 -31.82
C ARG A 47 9.26 9.44 -30.98
N GLU A 48 9.82 8.42 -31.60
CA GLU A 48 10.76 7.44 -31.06
C GLU A 48 12.08 8.10 -30.63
N GLY A 49 12.40 7.93 -29.35
CA GLY A 49 13.68 8.33 -28.76
C GLY A 49 13.92 7.46 -27.53
N SER A 50 14.28 6.19 -27.78
CA SER A 50 14.76 5.15 -26.85
C SER A 50 14.01 4.87 -25.52
N GLY A 51 12.91 5.56 -25.19
CA GLY A 51 12.12 5.35 -23.98
C GLY A 51 11.01 4.31 -24.14
N VAL A 52 10.90 3.39 -23.18
CA VAL A 52 9.82 2.40 -23.15
C VAL A 52 8.48 3.12 -22.91
N LYS A 53 7.45 2.75 -23.66
CA LYS A 53 6.08 3.26 -23.46
C LYS A 53 5.42 2.53 -22.29
N ALA A 54 4.67 3.25 -21.47
CA ALA A 54 3.91 2.72 -20.33
C ALA A 54 2.52 3.35 -20.27
N VAL A 55 1.62 2.75 -19.50
CA VAL A 55 0.25 3.24 -19.28
C VAL A 55 0.10 3.70 -17.83
N LEU A 56 -0.37 4.93 -17.64
CA LEU A 56 -0.86 5.43 -16.35
C LEU A 56 -2.40 5.50 -16.43
N PRO A 57 -3.14 4.77 -15.56
CA PRO A 57 -4.59 4.91 -15.44
C PRO A 57 -4.98 6.37 -15.17
N LEU A 58 -6.10 6.86 -15.73
CA LEU A 58 -6.46 8.27 -15.59
C LEU A 58 -6.67 8.68 -14.13
N ASP A 59 -7.28 7.82 -13.31
CA ASP A 59 -7.48 7.99 -11.86
C ASP A 59 -6.16 8.01 -11.05
N GLU A 60 -5.07 7.56 -11.65
CA GLU A 60 -3.71 7.60 -11.09
C GLU A 60 -2.92 8.81 -11.62
N VAL A 61 -3.44 9.57 -12.59
CA VAL A 61 -2.83 10.82 -13.08
C VAL A 61 -3.06 11.89 -12.02
N PRO A 62 -2.01 12.46 -11.42
CA PRO A 62 -2.17 13.58 -10.50
C PRO A 62 -2.57 14.82 -11.30
N ASP A 63 -3.81 15.26 -11.18
CA ASP A 63 -4.27 16.55 -11.66
C ASP A 63 -5.19 17.21 -10.64
N ASP A 64 -5.56 18.47 -10.90
CA ASP A 64 -6.39 19.23 -9.97
C ASP A 64 -7.84 18.68 -9.89
N GLU A 65 -8.29 17.91 -10.89
CA GLU A 65 -9.63 17.30 -10.91
C GLU A 65 -9.70 16.07 -9.98
N ILE A 66 -8.64 15.27 -9.93
CA ILE A 66 -8.56 14.04 -9.13
C ILE A 66 -7.94 14.33 -7.74
N MET A 67 -7.00 15.27 -7.66
CA MET A 67 -6.27 15.62 -6.46
C MET A 67 -6.22 17.15 -6.28
N PRO A 68 -7.22 17.74 -5.59
CA PRO A 68 -7.34 19.18 -5.42
C PRO A 68 -6.05 19.79 -4.83
N GLY A 69 -5.49 20.79 -5.52
CA GLY A 69 -4.25 21.45 -5.14
C GLY A 69 -2.98 20.86 -5.76
N VAL A 70 -3.08 19.81 -6.57
CA VAL A 70 -1.99 19.35 -7.45
C VAL A 70 -1.95 20.24 -8.69
N PRO A 71 -0.86 20.99 -8.95
CA PRO A 71 -0.68 21.63 -10.24
C PRO A 71 -0.73 20.55 -11.30
N ARG A 72 -1.59 20.73 -12.32
CA ARG A 72 -1.66 19.84 -13.48
C ARG A 72 -0.23 19.49 -13.91
N VAL A 73 0.09 18.19 -13.93
CA VAL A 73 1.43 17.70 -14.26
C VAL A 73 1.82 18.32 -15.58
N ARG A 74 2.83 19.21 -15.54
CA ARG A 74 3.26 19.94 -16.72
C ARG A 74 3.96 18.98 -17.69
N PRO A 75 3.87 19.21 -19.00
CA PRO A 75 4.76 18.57 -19.95
C PRO A 75 6.22 18.65 -19.50
N GLY A 76 6.89 17.50 -19.45
CA GLY A 76 8.28 17.39 -18.97
C GLY A 76 8.47 17.33 -17.45
N ALA A 77 7.42 17.40 -16.64
CA ALA A 77 7.52 17.18 -15.20
C ALA A 77 7.86 15.71 -14.90
N ARG A 78 8.99 15.50 -14.22
CA ARG A 78 9.44 14.17 -13.80
C ARG A 78 8.65 13.72 -12.59
N MET A 79 8.21 12.47 -12.64
CA MET A 79 7.46 11.83 -11.57
C MET A 79 8.11 10.53 -11.18
N GLN A 80 7.83 10.04 -9.97
CA GLN A 80 8.18 8.69 -9.57
C GLN A 80 6.90 7.85 -9.52
N LEU A 81 6.91 6.72 -10.22
CA LEU A 81 5.77 5.83 -10.39
C LEU A 81 6.19 4.40 -10.15
N LEU A 82 5.25 3.58 -9.70
CA LEU A 82 5.42 2.16 -9.46
C LEU A 82 4.88 1.36 -10.66
N VAL A 83 5.67 0.45 -11.22
CA VAL A 83 5.17 -0.51 -12.24
C VAL A 83 4.36 -1.61 -11.56
N ILE A 84 3.04 -1.56 -11.60
CA ILE A 84 2.16 -2.57 -10.98
C ILE A 84 1.98 -3.81 -11.85
N GLU A 85 2.04 -3.65 -13.18
CA GLU A 85 2.00 -4.77 -14.12
C GLU A 85 3.17 -4.65 -15.11
N PRO A 86 4.05 -5.65 -15.19
CA PRO A 86 5.12 -5.64 -16.18
C PRO A 86 4.53 -5.79 -17.59
N GLY A 87 5.09 -5.07 -18.55
CA GLY A 87 4.73 -5.26 -19.95
C GLY A 87 5.15 -6.64 -20.44
N SER A 88 4.40 -7.23 -21.36
CA SER A 88 4.80 -8.48 -22.01
C SER A 88 5.69 -8.16 -23.20
N PRO A 89 6.88 -8.77 -23.34
CA PRO A 89 7.57 -8.78 -24.62
C PRO A 89 6.66 -9.43 -25.66
N ALA A 90 6.60 -8.88 -26.86
CA ALA A 90 5.82 -9.46 -27.96
C ALA A 90 6.39 -10.85 -28.32
N ALA A 91 5.74 -11.91 -27.87
CA ALA A 91 5.98 -13.24 -28.41
C ALA A 91 5.20 -13.38 -29.74
N GLY A 92 5.86 -13.07 -30.86
CA GLY A 92 5.30 -13.22 -32.21
C GLY A 92 4.34 -12.09 -32.65
N LYS A 93 3.44 -12.39 -33.61
CA LYS A 93 2.52 -11.44 -34.29
C LYS A 93 1.42 -10.82 -33.38
N ARG A 94 1.55 -10.85 -32.06
CA ARG A 94 0.62 -10.19 -31.12
C ARG A 94 1.29 -8.97 -30.49
N ALA A 95 0.52 -7.90 -30.34
CA ALA A 95 1.00 -6.65 -29.75
C ALA A 95 1.56 -6.87 -28.34
N ALA A 96 2.76 -6.35 -28.09
CA ALA A 96 3.32 -6.25 -26.74
C ALA A 96 2.35 -5.49 -25.82
N GLY A 97 2.11 -6.01 -24.63
CA GLY A 97 1.37 -5.29 -23.59
C GLY A 97 2.25 -4.21 -22.97
N LEU A 98 1.76 -2.97 -22.89
CA LEU A 98 2.47 -1.89 -22.20
C LEU A 98 2.42 -2.12 -20.68
N PRO A 99 3.49 -1.84 -19.93
CA PRO A 99 3.47 -1.88 -18.47
C PRO A 99 2.45 -0.88 -17.89
N VAL A 100 1.80 -1.26 -16.79
CA VAL A 100 0.85 -0.41 -16.06
C VAL A 100 1.53 0.20 -14.83
N LEU A 101 1.30 1.49 -14.61
CA LEU A 101 1.90 2.28 -13.55
C LEU A 101 0.89 2.67 -12.47
N SER A 102 1.36 2.95 -11.25
CA SER A 102 0.60 3.51 -10.13
C SER A 102 1.40 4.61 -9.42
N ALA A 103 0.73 5.73 -9.12
CA ALA A 103 1.24 6.82 -8.29
C ALA A 103 0.76 6.72 -6.84
N SER A 104 -0.35 6.01 -6.62
CA SER A 104 -1.06 5.94 -5.34
C SER A 104 -0.63 4.79 -4.41
N SER A 105 0.04 3.77 -4.96
CA SER A 105 0.41 2.55 -4.22
C SER A 105 1.27 2.82 -2.98
N GLU A 106 1.01 2.09 -1.88
CA GLU A 106 1.87 2.08 -0.69
C GLU A 106 3.25 1.49 -0.98
N LEU A 107 3.36 0.57 -1.94
CA LEU A 107 4.63 0.00 -2.37
C LEU A 107 5.53 1.03 -3.05
N LEU A 108 4.97 2.07 -3.66
CA LEU A 108 5.77 3.19 -4.18
C LEU A 108 6.57 3.83 -3.04
N VAL A 109 5.92 4.14 -1.92
CA VAL A 109 6.55 4.75 -0.76
C VAL A 109 7.65 3.85 -0.21
N GLN A 110 7.40 2.54 -0.09
CA GLN A 110 8.40 1.56 0.34
C GLN A 110 9.64 1.59 -0.56
N ARG A 111 9.47 1.59 -1.88
CA ARG A 111 10.60 1.59 -2.84
C ARG A 111 11.38 2.90 -2.82
N ILE A 112 10.69 4.04 -2.69
CA ILE A 112 11.36 5.34 -2.56
C ILE A 112 12.19 5.37 -1.27
N LEU A 113 11.63 4.88 -0.17
CA LEU A 113 12.34 4.81 1.11
C LEU A 113 13.59 3.94 1.05
N GLU A 114 13.51 2.76 0.43
CA GLU A 114 14.67 1.88 0.23
C GLU A 114 15.81 2.59 -0.53
N GLY A 115 15.49 3.49 -1.46
CA GLY A 115 16.48 4.31 -2.16
C GLY A 115 17.02 5.50 -1.34
N LEU A 116 16.28 5.98 -0.33
CA LEU A 116 16.65 7.16 0.47
C LEU A 116 17.29 6.81 1.83
N VAL A 117 16.98 5.63 2.37
CA VAL A 117 17.34 5.20 3.73
C VAL A 117 18.14 3.89 3.66
N PRO A 118 19.48 3.97 3.57
CA PRO A 118 20.35 2.78 3.49
C PRO A 118 20.15 1.79 4.65
N GLU A 119 19.72 2.27 5.82
CA GLU A 119 19.47 1.46 7.01
C GLU A 119 18.30 0.47 6.84
N LEU A 120 17.45 0.67 5.82
CA LEU A 120 16.39 -0.27 5.43
C LEU A 120 16.90 -1.42 4.54
N LEU A 121 18.13 -1.34 4.06
CA LEU A 121 18.73 -2.34 3.19
C LEU A 121 19.77 -3.18 3.92
N PRO A 122 20.00 -4.44 3.48
CA PRO A 122 21.15 -5.19 3.90
C PRO A 122 22.44 -4.46 3.52
N THR A 123 23.41 -4.45 4.41
CA THR A 123 24.71 -3.82 4.16
C THR A 123 25.73 -4.89 3.84
N GLN A 124 26.37 -4.79 2.67
CA GLN A 124 27.43 -5.73 2.30
C GLN A 124 28.69 -5.45 3.15
N THR A 125 29.12 -6.43 3.92
CA THR A 125 30.31 -6.36 4.78
C THR A 125 31.49 -7.19 4.25
N GLY A 126 31.23 -8.13 3.33
CA GLY A 126 32.24 -8.95 2.67
C GLY A 126 31.80 -9.43 1.27
N PRO A 127 32.63 -10.24 0.57
CA PRO A 127 32.31 -10.73 -0.77
C PRO A 127 30.99 -11.50 -0.85
N GLU A 128 30.64 -12.24 0.21
CA GLU A 128 29.41 -13.05 0.33
C GLU A 128 28.67 -12.79 1.65
N GLU A 129 29.04 -11.74 2.40
CA GLU A 129 28.50 -11.44 3.73
C GLU A 129 27.67 -10.15 3.70
N PHE A 130 26.47 -10.24 4.26
CA PHE A 130 25.52 -9.14 4.34
C PHE A 130 24.97 -9.04 5.76
N ASP A 131 25.15 -7.88 6.37
CA ASP A 131 24.44 -7.53 7.58
C ASP A 131 22.97 -7.29 7.26
N PRO A 132 22.04 -7.72 8.12
CA PRO A 132 20.63 -7.45 7.94
C PRO A 132 20.32 -5.94 8.04
N PRO A 133 19.17 -5.48 7.50
CA PRO A 133 18.71 -4.12 7.69
C PRO A 133 18.66 -3.71 9.16
N ARG A 134 19.23 -2.53 9.47
CA ARG A 134 19.27 -1.99 10.83
C ARG A 134 17.94 -1.41 11.28
N VAL A 135 17.09 -1.05 10.33
CA VAL A 135 15.73 -0.54 10.52
C VAL A 135 14.77 -1.33 9.64
N THR A 136 13.53 -1.52 10.09
CA THR A 136 12.48 -2.18 9.31
C THR A 136 11.23 -1.31 9.24
N VAL A 137 10.59 -1.29 8.06
CA VAL A 137 9.23 -0.76 7.90
C VAL A 137 8.24 -1.85 8.33
N LYS A 138 7.37 -1.52 9.28
CA LYS A 138 6.35 -2.43 9.84
C LYS A 138 4.99 -2.28 9.20
N GLY A 139 4.74 -1.13 8.57
CA GLY A 139 3.49 -0.86 7.86
C GLY A 139 3.49 0.54 7.26
N ILE A 140 2.69 0.71 6.22
CA ILE A 140 2.44 2.00 5.56
C ILE A 140 0.92 2.14 5.50
N ALA A 141 0.42 3.31 5.87
CA ALA A 141 -0.97 3.68 5.65
C ALA A 141 -0.99 4.98 4.87
N ARG A 142 -1.48 4.91 3.63
CA ARG A 142 -1.42 6.01 2.67
C ARG A 142 -2.79 6.48 2.20
N ARG A 143 -2.94 7.79 2.16
CA ARG A 143 -3.91 8.49 1.32
C ARG A 143 -3.14 9.41 0.39
N ALA A 144 -2.99 8.99 -0.85
CA ALA A 144 -2.15 9.67 -1.83
C ALA A 144 -2.68 11.07 -2.21
N GLY A 145 -1.77 11.93 -2.66
CA GLY A 145 -2.06 13.26 -3.22
C GLY A 145 -1.46 14.42 -2.42
N VAL A 146 -1.51 15.64 -2.98
CA VAL A 146 -0.90 16.85 -2.37
C VAL A 146 -1.46 17.16 -0.98
N THR A 147 -2.78 17.05 -0.82
CA THR A 147 -3.42 17.21 0.50
C THR A 147 -3.46 15.89 1.29
N GLY A 148 -2.90 14.84 0.69
CA GLY A 148 -2.79 13.51 1.23
C GLY A 148 -1.83 13.42 2.40
N ARG A 149 -1.84 12.24 3.02
CA ARG A 149 -1.02 11.93 4.18
C ARG A 149 -0.64 10.47 4.15
N THR A 150 0.61 10.20 4.51
CA THR A 150 1.14 8.85 4.72
C THR A 150 1.74 8.73 6.11
N LYS A 151 1.33 7.69 6.83
CA LYS A 151 1.97 7.25 8.08
C LYS A 151 2.80 6.00 7.80
N ILE A 152 4.03 5.98 8.30
CA ILE A 152 5.00 4.91 8.07
C ILE A 152 5.48 4.42 9.43
N ALA A 153 5.10 3.19 9.78
CA ALA A 153 5.56 2.58 11.02
C ALA A 153 6.95 1.99 10.84
N VAL A 154 7.90 2.38 11.68
CA VAL A 154 9.29 1.94 11.62
C VAL A 154 9.73 1.37 12.97
N ALA A 155 10.60 0.37 12.95
CA ALA A 155 11.19 -0.22 14.14
C ALA A 155 12.69 -0.44 13.95
N PRO A 156 13.50 -0.29 15.01
CA PRO A 156 14.88 -0.71 14.96
C PRO A 156 14.96 -2.24 14.92
N SER A 157 15.89 -2.76 14.11
CA SER A 157 16.26 -4.18 14.09
C SER A 157 17.47 -4.46 14.98
N VAL A 158 18.22 -3.41 15.31
CA VAL A 158 19.46 -3.47 16.09
C VAL A 158 19.36 -2.51 17.27
N GLU A 159 19.87 -2.92 18.42
CA GLU A 159 19.90 -2.09 19.62
C GLU A 159 20.74 -0.82 19.41
N GLY A 160 20.33 0.28 20.05
CA GLY A 160 21.01 1.57 19.94
C GLY A 160 20.77 2.33 18.63
N VAL A 161 19.95 1.80 17.72
CA VAL A 161 19.51 2.51 16.51
C VAL A 161 18.17 3.19 16.75
N ASP A 162 18.08 4.48 16.42
CA ASP A 162 16.81 5.18 16.32
C ASP A 162 16.26 5.06 14.90
N ALA A 163 15.16 4.31 14.76
CA ALA A 163 14.52 4.07 13.47
C ALA A 163 13.88 5.32 12.85
N ILE A 164 13.36 6.23 13.69
CA ILE A 164 12.74 7.47 13.20
C ILE A 164 13.83 8.39 12.67
N GLU A 165 14.88 8.62 13.44
CA GLU A 165 15.99 9.49 13.04
C GLU A 165 16.72 8.95 11.80
N ALA A 166 16.90 7.63 11.68
CA ALA A 166 17.42 7.01 10.46
C ALA A 166 16.55 7.37 9.24
N CYS A 167 15.23 7.31 9.37
CA CYS A 167 14.31 7.65 8.27
C CYS A 167 14.18 9.16 8.01
N LEU A 168 14.31 10.00 9.04
CA LEU A 168 14.32 11.46 8.89
C LEU A 168 15.60 11.93 8.19
N GLY A 169 16.76 11.37 8.56
CA GLY A 169 18.06 11.87 8.17
C GLY A 169 18.40 13.20 8.84
N LEU A 170 19.62 13.71 8.57
CA LEU A 170 20.09 14.97 9.15
C LEU A 170 19.09 16.10 8.82
N ARG A 171 18.54 16.76 9.85
CA ARG A 171 17.55 17.83 9.72
C ARG A 171 16.34 17.43 8.86
N ALA A 172 15.89 16.18 8.96
CA ALA A 172 14.75 15.64 8.20
C ALA A 172 14.91 15.64 6.66
N THR A 173 16.15 15.76 6.15
CA THR A 173 16.42 15.85 4.70
C THR A 173 15.88 14.68 3.89
N ARG A 174 15.90 13.45 4.44
CA ARG A 174 15.35 12.26 3.76
C ARG A 174 13.83 12.28 3.73
N LYS A 175 13.19 12.68 4.83
CA LYS A 175 11.73 12.89 4.87
C LYS A 175 11.30 13.95 3.87
N ASP A 176 11.98 15.09 3.84
CA ASP A 176 11.64 16.19 2.94
C ASP A 176 11.84 15.77 1.48
N LYS A 177 12.86 14.95 1.19
CA LYS A 177 13.02 14.37 -0.14
C LYS A 177 11.90 13.40 -0.50
N LEU A 178 11.45 12.56 0.43
CA LEU A 178 10.29 11.69 0.22
C LEU A 178 9.02 12.51 -0.06
N VAL A 179 8.77 13.57 0.71
CA VAL A 179 7.65 14.50 0.49
C VAL A 179 7.72 15.13 -0.91
N GLU A 180 8.91 15.57 -1.35
CA GLU A 180 9.11 16.10 -2.71
C GLU A 180 8.76 15.05 -3.79
N LEU A 181 9.24 13.81 -3.62
CA LEU A 181 9.00 12.72 -4.56
C LEU A 181 7.54 12.24 -4.58
N LEU A 182 6.78 12.51 -3.51
CA LEU A 182 5.34 12.29 -3.40
C LEU A 182 4.52 13.56 -3.67
N PHE A 183 5.09 14.55 -4.36
CA PHE A 183 4.40 15.79 -4.77
C PHE A 183 3.84 16.60 -3.61
N GLY A 184 4.53 16.68 -2.48
CA GLY A 184 4.09 17.46 -1.33
C GLY A 184 3.14 16.73 -0.38
N GLU A 185 2.86 15.45 -0.62
CA GLU A 185 2.12 14.59 0.30
C GLU A 185 2.76 14.61 1.70
N LYS A 186 1.96 14.80 2.76
CA LYS A 186 2.49 14.89 4.13
C LYS A 186 2.91 13.50 4.63
N VAL A 187 4.17 13.35 5.03
CA VAL A 187 4.69 12.08 5.56
C VAL A 187 5.02 12.18 7.05
N GLU A 188 4.60 11.17 7.80
CA GLU A 188 4.86 11.02 9.23
C GLU A 188 5.46 9.64 9.51
N PHE A 189 6.64 9.60 10.14
CA PHE A 189 7.21 8.36 10.67
C PHE A 189 6.68 8.11 12.09
N VAL A 190 6.29 6.87 12.35
CA VAL A 190 5.66 6.45 13.59
C VAL A 190 6.51 5.33 14.20
N PRO A 191 6.88 5.42 15.50
CA PRO A 191 7.54 4.32 16.16
C PRO A 191 6.57 3.14 16.30
N TRP A 192 6.91 2.00 15.70
CA TRP A 192 6.16 0.77 15.91
C TRP A 192 6.33 0.29 17.35
N ALA A 193 5.28 -0.34 17.89
CA ALA A 193 5.36 -1.01 19.18
C ALA A 193 4.62 -2.35 19.12
N SER A 194 5.09 -3.33 19.89
CA SER A 194 4.42 -4.62 20.02
C SER A 194 3.12 -4.54 20.83
N SER A 195 3.05 -3.63 21.81
CA SER A 195 1.82 -3.32 22.52
C SER A 195 0.86 -2.58 21.59
N PRO A 196 -0.35 -3.12 21.29
CA PRO A 196 -1.32 -2.47 20.42
C PRO A 196 -1.72 -1.09 20.92
N GLU A 197 -1.86 -0.93 22.24
CA GLU A 197 -2.17 0.37 22.86
C GLU A 197 -1.06 1.39 22.56
N LYS A 198 0.19 1.04 22.87
CA LYS A 198 1.33 1.93 22.64
C LYS A 198 1.48 2.26 21.16
N TYR A 199 1.28 1.27 20.29
CA TYR A 199 1.37 1.46 18.85
C TYR A 199 0.28 2.39 18.32
N LEU A 200 -0.96 2.25 18.80
CA LEU A 200 -2.05 3.15 18.44
C LEU A 200 -1.82 4.58 18.94
N ARG A 201 -1.33 4.76 20.17
CA ARG A 201 -0.94 6.09 20.69
C ARG A 201 0.11 6.74 19.79
N ASN A 202 1.13 5.98 19.42
CA ASN A 202 2.17 6.45 18.49
C ASN A 202 1.58 6.81 17.11
N ALA A 203 0.67 5.99 16.58
CA ALA A 203 0.06 6.19 15.27
C ALA A 203 -0.85 7.43 15.22
N LEU A 204 -1.46 7.83 16.35
CA LEU A 204 -2.31 9.02 16.44
C LEU A 204 -1.52 10.33 16.52
N ALA A 205 -0.19 10.30 16.68
CA ALA A 205 0.65 11.48 16.63
C ALA A 205 0.39 12.31 15.36
N PRO A 206 0.38 13.66 15.45
CA PRO A 206 0.72 14.49 16.62
C PRO A 206 -0.40 14.61 17.68
N GLY A 207 -1.57 14.00 17.46
CA GLY A 207 -2.66 14.01 18.43
C GLY A 207 -2.29 13.25 19.70
N THR A 208 -2.44 13.90 20.85
CA THR A 208 -2.22 13.27 22.15
C THR A 208 -3.55 12.74 22.69
N VAL A 209 -3.54 11.50 23.15
CA VAL A 209 -4.71 10.81 23.72
C VAL A 209 -4.44 10.45 25.17
N MET A 210 -5.50 10.48 25.99
CA MET A 210 -5.43 10.20 27.42
C MET A 210 -5.61 8.71 27.67
N ASP A 211 -6.74 8.14 27.25
CA ASP A 211 -7.05 6.72 27.37
C ASP A 211 -7.16 6.05 26.01
N VAL A 212 -6.86 4.75 26.00
CA VAL A 212 -7.01 3.88 24.83
C VAL A 212 -7.55 2.55 25.33
N LEU A 213 -8.74 2.17 24.87
CA LEU A 213 -9.35 0.88 25.14
C LEU A 213 -9.49 0.11 23.84
N ILE A 214 -9.04 -1.14 23.82
CA ILE A 214 -9.03 -1.98 22.62
C ILE A 214 -9.76 -3.29 22.94
N SER A 215 -10.66 -3.71 22.04
CA SER A 215 -11.32 -5.01 22.08
C SER A 215 -11.48 -5.58 20.67
N GLY A 216 -10.83 -6.72 20.41
CA GLY A 216 -10.77 -7.31 19.08
C GLY A 216 -10.07 -6.37 18.09
N ARG A 217 -10.81 -5.91 17.07
CA ARG A 217 -10.31 -4.93 16.09
C ARG A 217 -10.79 -3.51 16.36
N TYR A 218 -11.47 -3.25 17.48
CA TYR A 218 -12.06 -1.95 17.78
C TYR A 218 -11.23 -1.25 18.85
N ALA A 219 -11.05 0.05 18.69
CA ALA A 219 -10.38 0.91 19.66
C ALA A 219 -11.21 2.16 19.89
N VAL A 220 -11.40 2.52 21.16
CA VAL A 220 -11.94 3.81 21.58
C VAL A 220 -10.86 4.56 22.32
N VAL A 221 -10.61 5.80 21.92
CA VAL A 221 -9.60 6.66 22.53
C VAL A 221 -10.23 7.93 23.08
N SER A 222 -9.74 8.41 24.23
CA SER A 222 -10.13 9.72 24.77
C SER A 222 -9.05 10.75 24.47
N ALA A 223 -9.47 11.98 24.17
CA ALA A 223 -8.56 13.10 24.00
C ALA A 223 -9.14 14.35 24.65
N GLU A 224 -8.29 15.25 25.12
CA GLU A 224 -8.75 16.53 25.63
C GLU A 224 -9.53 17.29 24.53
N PRO A 225 -10.58 18.06 24.89
CA PRO A 225 -11.44 18.72 23.90
C PRO A 225 -10.68 19.56 22.87
N HIS A 226 -9.59 20.22 23.28
CA HIS A 226 -8.76 21.03 22.39
C HIS A 226 -7.85 20.21 21.46
N MET A 227 -7.51 18.96 21.84
CA MET A 227 -6.74 18.02 21.01
C MET A 227 -7.61 17.21 20.06
N MET A 228 -8.93 17.18 20.28
CA MET A 228 -9.86 16.34 19.53
C MET A 228 -9.78 16.54 18.01
N SER A 229 -9.67 17.80 17.56
CA SER A 229 -9.52 18.14 16.14
C SER A 229 -8.24 17.55 15.52
N VAL A 230 -7.15 17.53 16.27
CA VAL A 230 -5.86 16.99 15.83
C VAL A 230 -5.88 15.46 15.81
N VAL A 231 -6.45 14.85 16.86
CA VAL A 231 -6.58 13.40 17.00
C VAL A 231 -7.44 12.82 15.86
N VAL A 232 -8.61 13.41 15.61
CA VAL A 232 -9.50 12.99 14.50
C VAL A 232 -8.90 13.37 13.15
N GLY A 233 -8.35 14.58 13.03
CA GLY A 233 -7.86 15.15 11.79
C GLY A 233 -8.99 15.62 10.85
N LYS A 234 -8.63 16.41 9.84
CA LYS A 234 -9.57 16.91 8.84
C LYS A 234 -10.27 15.74 8.14
N GLY A 235 -11.60 15.65 8.27
CA GLY A 235 -12.40 14.56 7.70
C GLY A 235 -12.15 13.19 8.32
N GLY A 236 -11.59 13.11 9.53
CA GLY A 236 -11.28 11.82 10.19
C GLY A 236 -9.99 11.16 9.69
N LEU A 237 -9.21 11.85 8.86
CA LEU A 237 -8.05 11.28 8.17
C LEU A 237 -6.98 10.74 9.13
N ASN A 238 -6.74 11.40 10.27
CA ASN A 238 -5.69 10.96 11.18
C ASN A 238 -6.08 9.65 11.88
N THR A 239 -7.31 9.56 12.38
CA THR A 239 -7.88 8.31 12.92
C THR A 239 -7.98 7.20 11.87
N GLU A 240 -8.34 7.53 10.63
CA GLU A 240 -8.40 6.57 9.51
C GLU A 240 -7.02 5.95 9.25
N LEU A 241 -5.99 6.80 9.09
CA LEU A 241 -4.63 6.33 8.80
C LEU A 241 -4.03 5.60 9.99
N ALA A 242 -4.25 6.06 11.23
CA ALA A 242 -3.80 5.36 12.43
C ALA A 242 -4.48 3.98 12.55
N GLY A 243 -5.78 3.90 12.26
CA GLY A 243 -6.53 2.65 12.24
C GLY A 243 -6.02 1.68 11.18
N ARG A 244 -5.83 2.15 9.94
CA ARG A 244 -5.23 1.34 8.85
C ARG A 244 -3.84 0.83 9.19
N LEU A 245 -2.99 1.69 9.75
CA LEU A 245 -1.61 1.35 10.11
C LEU A 245 -1.54 0.29 11.22
N THR A 246 -2.48 0.34 12.17
CA THR A 246 -2.52 -0.57 13.33
C THR A 246 -3.44 -1.78 13.12
N GLY A 247 -4.24 -1.80 12.05
CA GLY A 247 -5.29 -2.81 11.83
C GLY A 247 -6.53 -2.65 12.71
N LEU A 248 -6.76 -1.46 13.27
CA LEU A 248 -7.84 -1.16 14.22
C LEU A 248 -8.90 -0.21 13.62
N TRP A 249 -10.13 -0.35 14.09
CA TRP A 249 -11.22 0.61 13.88
C TRP A 249 -11.21 1.58 15.05
N VAL A 250 -10.76 2.81 14.80
CA VAL A 250 -10.49 3.79 15.85
C VAL A 250 -11.64 4.80 15.93
N GLN A 251 -12.21 4.97 17.12
CA GLN A 251 -13.15 6.02 17.45
C GLN A 251 -12.55 6.92 18.55
N ALA A 252 -12.49 8.22 18.29
CA ALA A 252 -12.06 9.19 19.29
C ALA A 252 -13.27 9.83 19.98
N VAL A 253 -13.16 10.09 21.29
CA VAL A 253 -14.17 10.70 22.14
C VAL A 253 -13.51 11.82 22.96
N ALA A 254 -14.22 12.92 23.18
CA ALA A 254 -13.70 13.98 24.04
C ALA A 254 -13.70 13.53 25.51
N TYR A 255 -12.59 13.79 26.20
CA TYR A 255 -12.50 13.61 27.64
C TYR A 255 -13.32 14.70 28.35
N ASP A 256 -14.12 14.32 29.34
CA ASP A 256 -14.89 15.26 30.15
C ASP A 256 -14.12 15.59 31.44
N PRO A 257 -13.63 16.83 31.63
CA PRO A 257 -12.90 17.23 32.83
C PRO A 257 -13.79 17.31 34.08
N HIS A 258 -15.12 17.27 33.95
CA HIS A 258 -16.05 17.31 35.07
C HIS A 258 -16.37 15.91 35.63
N LEU A 259 -15.99 14.85 34.93
CA LEU A 259 -16.13 13.47 35.38
C LEU A 259 -14.84 12.97 36.04
N SER A 260 -14.97 12.05 36.99
CA SER A 260 -13.82 11.34 37.53
C SER A 260 -13.14 10.47 36.44
N PRO A 261 -11.85 10.12 36.60
CA PRO A 261 -11.17 9.23 35.66
C PRO A 261 -11.87 7.87 35.47
N GLU A 262 -12.44 7.33 36.55
CA GLU A 262 -13.19 6.07 36.51
C GLU A 262 -14.49 6.20 35.70
N GLU A 263 -15.22 7.31 35.85
CA GLU A 263 -16.44 7.58 35.09
C GLU A 263 -16.15 7.78 33.59
N ASN A 264 -15.09 8.54 33.26
CA ASN A 264 -14.64 8.68 31.87
C ASN A 264 -14.29 7.30 31.28
N ARG A 265 -13.49 6.50 31.99
CA ARG A 265 -13.13 5.16 31.52
C ARG A 265 -14.35 4.26 31.33
N ALA A 266 -15.30 4.26 32.27
CA ALA A 266 -16.54 3.49 32.15
C ALA A 266 -17.39 3.95 30.96
N ALA A 267 -17.40 5.24 30.62
CA ALA A 267 -18.05 5.74 29.42
C ALA A 267 -17.41 5.20 28.14
N LEU A 268 -16.07 5.17 28.08
CA LEU A 268 -15.34 4.57 26.94
C LEU A 268 -15.63 3.07 26.81
N GLU A 269 -15.67 2.33 27.93
CA GLU A 269 -15.98 0.89 27.93
C GLU A 269 -17.38 0.62 27.37
N LYS A 270 -18.38 1.43 27.73
CA LYS A 270 -19.73 1.34 27.17
C LYS A 270 -19.74 1.57 25.66
N ILE A 271 -19.02 2.59 25.18
CA ILE A 271 -18.92 2.90 23.75
C ILE A 271 -18.25 1.74 23.00
N LEU A 272 -17.15 1.21 23.54
CA LEU A 272 -16.43 0.09 22.95
C LEU A 272 -17.30 -1.17 22.90
N ALA A 273 -17.99 -1.50 23.99
CA ALA A 273 -18.88 -2.65 24.05
C ALA A 273 -20.04 -2.53 23.04
N ALA A 274 -20.64 -1.35 22.92
CA ALA A 274 -21.69 -1.08 21.94
C ALA A 274 -21.19 -1.29 20.51
N LYS A 275 -19.99 -0.78 20.18
CA LYS A 275 -19.38 -0.93 18.85
C LYS A 275 -19.06 -2.38 18.51
N VAL A 276 -18.51 -3.12 19.47
CA VAL A 276 -18.24 -4.55 19.30
C VAL A 276 -19.54 -5.32 19.05
N ALA A 277 -20.60 -5.03 19.80
CA ALA A 277 -21.91 -5.67 19.63
C ALA A 277 -22.56 -5.33 18.29
N GLU A 278 -22.56 -4.05 17.88
CA GLU A 278 -23.09 -3.57 16.59
C GLU A 278 -22.47 -4.35 15.42
N HIS A 279 -21.14 -4.50 15.43
CA HIS A 279 -20.45 -5.22 14.37
C HIS A 279 -20.55 -6.74 14.44
N ALA A 280 -20.70 -7.31 15.64
CA ALA A 280 -21.01 -8.73 15.79
C ALA A 280 -22.37 -9.05 15.16
N ALA A 281 -23.39 -8.20 15.40
CA ALA A 281 -24.70 -8.34 14.79
C ALA A 281 -24.64 -8.20 13.25
N ALA A 282 -23.93 -7.19 12.73
CA ALA A 282 -23.76 -7.00 11.28
C ALA A 282 -23.02 -8.16 10.59
N ARG A 283 -22.20 -8.93 11.32
CA ARG A 283 -21.54 -10.15 10.80
C ARG A 283 -22.47 -11.37 10.80
N ALA A 284 -23.36 -11.48 11.77
CA ALA A 284 -24.34 -12.57 11.82
C ALA A 284 -25.36 -12.47 10.69
N ASP A 285 -25.65 -11.26 10.20
CA ASP A 285 -26.61 -10.98 9.14
C ASP A 285 -26.01 -11.04 7.71
N ARG A 286 -24.71 -11.39 7.58
CA ARG A 286 -24.11 -11.64 6.27
C ARG A 286 -24.47 -13.06 5.80
N PRO A 287 -25.08 -13.22 4.61
CA PRO A 287 -25.25 -14.54 4.03
C PRO A 287 -23.87 -15.18 3.86
N ALA A 288 -23.77 -16.47 4.21
CA ALA A 288 -22.53 -17.22 4.10
C ALA A 288 -21.95 -17.07 2.68
N PRO A 289 -20.64 -16.85 2.53
CA PRO A 289 -20.03 -16.87 1.20
C PRO A 289 -20.31 -18.24 0.58
N ASN A 290 -20.89 -18.24 -0.63
CA ASN A 290 -21.10 -19.45 -1.42
C ASN A 290 -19.78 -20.23 -1.45
N GLN A 291 -19.76 -21.38 -0.80
CA GLN A 291 -18.61 -22.28 -0.86
C GLN A 291 -18.43 -22.68 -2.33
N PRO A 292 -17.23 -22.50 -2.92
CA PRO A 292 -16.96 -23.12 -4.21
C PRO A 292 -17.08 -24.63 -4.04
N ALA A 293 -17.86 -25.26 -4.91
CA ALA A 293 -18.13 -26.69 -4.92
C ALA A 293 -16.82 -27.48 -4.74
N SER A 294 -16.82 -28.39 -3.76
CA SER A 294 -15.74 -29.34 -3.52
C SER A 294 -15.54 -30.21 -4.76
N ASN A 295 -14.48 -29.95 -5.53
CA ASN A 295 -13.94 -30.96 -6.44
C ASN A 295 -13.31 -32.06 -5.57
N GLN A 296 -13.99 -33.21 -5.50
CA GLN A 296 -13.37 -34.44 -5.01
C GLN A 296 -12.25 -34.86 -5.98
N PRO A 297 -11.08 -35.30 -5.50
CA PRO A 297 -10.09 -35.92 -6.36
C PRO A 297 -10.61 -37.27 -6.86
N ALA A 298 -10.56 -37.47 -8.19
CA ALA A 298 -10.85 -38.76 -8.80
C ALA A 298 -9.85 -39.82 -8.30
N GLU A 299 -10.37 -40.93 -7.78
CA GLU A 299 -9.61 -42.15 -7.51
C GLU A 299 -8.88 -42.60 -8.78
N THR A 300 -7.55 -42.65 -8.68
CA THR A 300 -6.69 -43.25 -9.69
C THR A 300 -6.72 -44.75 -9.45
N THR A 301 -7.45 -45.49 -10.28
CA THR A 301 -7.39 -46.95 -10.31
C THR A 301 -6.13 -47.37 -11.04
N GLU A 302 -5.24 -48.00 -10.29
CA GLU A 302 -4.01 -48.64 -10.75
C GLU A 302 -4.34 -49.86 -11.64
N PRO A 303 -3.73 -50.03 -12.81
CA PRO A 303 -3.97 -51.21 -13.65
C PRO A 303 -3.21 -52.44 -13.11
N PRO A 304 -3.76 -53.66 -13.23
CA PRO A 304 -3.11 -54.87 -12.70
C PRO A 304 -1.91 -55.31 -13.56
N ALA A 305 -0.89 -55.82 -12.89
CA ALA A 305 0.33 -56.37 -13.47
C ALA A 305 0.08 -57.60 -14.37
N PRO A 306 0.90 -57.85 -15.41
CA PRO A 306 0.72 -58.95 -16.34
C PRO A 306 1.15 -60.31 -15.76
N ALA A 307 0.38 -61.35 -16.10
CA ALA A 307 0.58 -62.73 -15.69
C ALA A 307 1.81 -63.38 -16.37
N GLU A 308 2.54 -64.16 -15.59
CA GLU A 308 3.68 -65.00 -16.00
C GLU A 308 3.27 -66.05 -17.03
N THR A 309 4.03 -66.15 -18.12
CA THR A 309 3.95 -67.25 -19.09
C THR A 309 4.99 -68.30 -18.74
N ALA A 310 4.53 -69.46 -18.30
CA ALA A 310 5.37 -70.64 -18.10
C ALA A 310 5.70 -71.28 -19.45
N THR A 311 6.99 -71.38 -19.74
CA THR A 311 7.56 -72.14 -20.86
C THR A 311 7.88 -73.55 -20.36
N GLU A 312 7.27 -74.59 -20.94
CA GLU A 312 7.77 -75.97 -20.83
C GLU A 312 8.51 -76.39 -22.11
N PRO A 313 9.43 -77.37 -22.03
CA PRO A 313 10.55 -77.49 -22.94
C PRO A 313 10.28 -78.39 -24.15
N ALA A 314 11.06 -78.19 -25.20
CA ALA A 314 11.05 -78.97 -26.42
C ALA A 314 11.59 -80.40 -26.23
N ALA A 315 10.91 -81.34 -26.90
CA ALA A 315 11.49 -82.54 -27.51
C ALA A 315 11.05 -82.56 -28.98
#